data_AF-A0A3G8ZIQ6-F1
#
_entry.id   AF-A0A3G8ZIQ6-F1
#
_cell.length_a   1.000
_cell.length_b   1.000
_cell.length_c   1.000
_cell.angle_alpha   90.00
_cell.angle_beta   90.00
_cell.angle_gamma   90.00
#
_symmetry.space_group_name_H-M   'P 1'
#
loop_
_entity.id
_entity.type
_entity.pdbx_description
1 polymer ?
#
loop_
_entity_poly.entity_id
_entity_poly.type
_entity_poly.pdbx_seq_one_letter_code
_entity_poly.pdbx_strand_id
1 'polypeptide(L)'
;MGLFDFFKSGDNKKPSIDLADFKFLSDDHTRIENGRSTNANNKGAWRGIRVKTSDNETFFVTMYNMNENHPVWGDNIQMAEKRMKVVEENTDKTVLRGFGTDVMGASFADYGLTLHKSNNNVIKVTLHMHDRNIDIVYEKAENKTQSSKLDNYSKSDSFENFVERFRTMAMPEKMQIAMQTDLINNQGADAYENGNIELAIEKFQQALKIMPINDDALINLCRCYTRIGEYEKTIDPLKKLNYLNPNTKKKIIAYSLLMHLLEDFDSDGGAVSPSTLINFIKEKFEITTNDTEIKNIIQIINEPYNRHILVYMIGGGFGFGMGSGESPYMTSDGTTKSVIRDEIRDVLNWD
;
A
#
# COMPACT_ATOMS: atom_id res chain seq x y z
N MET A 1 -50.13 -8.95 17.46
CA MET A 1 -49.25 -8.33 16.45
C MET A 1 -47.86 -8.25 17.06
N GLY A 2 -46.94 -9.08 16.59
CA GLY A 2 -45.63 -9.30 17.20
C GLY A 2 -44.56 -8.31 16.74
N LEU A 3 -43.55 -8.15 17.58
CA LEU A 3 -42.39 -7.23 17.52
C LEU A 3 -41.41 -7.44 16.34
N PHE A 4 -41.81 -8.09 15.23
CA PHE A 4 -40.88 -8.52 14.18
C PHE A 4 -41.24 -8.10 12.73
N ASP A 5 -42.21 -7.21 12.54
CA ASP A 5 -42.64 -6.79 11.19
C ASP A 5 -41.87 -5.59 10.59
N PHE A 6 -40.70 -5.21 11.12
CA PHE A 6 -39.92 -4.07 10.61
C PHE A 6 -38.93 -4.38 9.47
N PHE A 7 -38.77 -5.64 9.07
CA PHE A 7 -37.92 -6.00 7.92
C PHE A 7 -38.76 -6.25 6.66
N LYS A 8 -39.34 -5.18 6.11
CA LYS A 8 -39.83 -5.15 4.72
C LYS A 8 -39.50 -3.82 4.05
N SER A 9 -38.30 -3.77 3.48
CA SER A 9 -37.97 -3.23 2.15
C SER A 9 -36.48 -2.91 2.13
N GLY A 10 -35.68 -3.89 1.68
CA GLY A 10 -34.29 -3.66 1.33
C GLY A 10 -34.20 -2.85 0.05
N ASP A 11 -34.40 -1.55 0.14
CA ASP A 11 -33.73 -0.64 -0.77
C ASP A 11 -32.28 -0.58 -0.29
N ASN A 12 -31.36 -1.11 -1.09
CA ASN A 12 -29.93 -0.85 -0.97
C ASN A 12 -29.68 0.65 -1.16
N LYS A 13 -29.97 1.43 -0.12
CA LYS A 13 -29.68 2.87 -0.09
C LYS A 13 -28.17 3.00 0.11
N LYS A 14 -27.46 3.12 -1.01
CA LYS A 14 -26.10 3.64 -1.04
C LYS A 14 -26.09 4.93 -0.18
N PRO A 15 -25.21 5.04 0.83
CA PRO A 15 -25.16 6.22 1.68
C PRO A 15 -24.97 7.48 0.83
N SER A 16 -25.56 8.60 1.25
CA SER A 16 -25.52 9.85 0.45
C SER A 16 -24.10 10.45 0.36
N ILE A 17 -23.17 9.91 1.16
CA ILE A 17 -21.76 10.26 1.21
C ILE A 17 -20.96 8.99 0.89
N ASP A 18 -19.88 9.15 0.12
CA ASP A 18 -18.95 8.06 -0.12
C ASP A 18 -18.18 7.74 1.17
N LEU A 19 -18.42 6.54 1.70
CA LEU A 19 -17.81 6.02 2.91
C LEU A 19 -16.75 4.95 2.65
N ALA A 20 -16.36 4.71 1.39
CA ALA A 20 -15.37 3.68 1.04
C ALA A 20 -14.06 3.83 1.85
N ASP A 21 -13.57 5.07 1.98
CA ASP A 21 -12.45 5.43 2.86
C ASP A 21 -12.62 6.86 3.42
N PHE A 22 -13.77 7.11 4.06
CA PHE A 22 -14.10 8.42 4.61
C PHE A 22 -13.21 8.77 5.81
N LYS A 23 -12.75 10.02 5.84
CA LYS A 23 -11.90 10.55 6.92
C LYS A 23 -12.43 11.89 7.37
N PHE A 24 -12.42 12.10 8.68
CA PHE A 24 -12.85 13.32 9.33
C PHE A 24 -11.80 13.76 10.33
N LEU A 25 -11.45 15.04 10.29
CA LEU A 25 -10.45 15.64 11.15
C LEU A 25 -11.06 16.73 12.02
N SER A 26 -10.76 16.63 13.32
CA SER A 26 -11.23 17.51 14.37
C SER A 26 -10.04 18.10 15.09
N ASP A 27 -10.01 19.41 15.30
CA ASP A 27 -9.04 20.07 16.18
C ASP A 27 -9.64 20.42 17.54
N ASP A 28 -10.92 20.17 17.73
CA ASP A 28 -11.68 20.44 18.94
C ASP A 28 -12.69 19.33 19.19
N HIS A 29 -13.04 19.10 20.45
CA HIS A 29 -14.12 18.18 20.79
C HIS A 29 -14.75 18.48 22.14
N THR A 30 -16.03 18.18 22.26
CA THR A 30 -16.80 18.35 23.50
C THR A 30 -17.30 17.01 24.00
N ARG A 31 -16.99 16.68 25.25
CA ARG A 31 -17.55 15.50 25.93
C ARG A 31 -18.87 15.88 26.60
N ILE A 32 -19.90 15.10 26.33
CA ILE A 32 -21.22 15.18 26.96
C ILE A 32 -21.41 13.87 27.73
N GLU A 33 -21.58 13.97 29.05
CA GLU A 33 -21.79 12.82 29.92
C GLU A 33 -23.12 12.99 30.62
N ASN A 34 -24.01 12.00 30.49
CA ASN A 34 -25.37 12.07 31.02
C ASN A 34 -26.14 13.32 30.57
N GLY A 35 -25.96 13.70 29.30
CA GLY A 35 -26.60 14.87 28.69
C GLY A 35 -26.01 16.22 29.11
N ARG A 36 -24.94 16.24 29.92
CA ARG A 36 -24.27 17.48 30.37
C ARG A 36 -22.89 17.61 29.74
N SER A 37 -22.61 18.77 29.13
CA SER A 37 -21.29 19.07 28.59
C SER A 37 -20.27 19.23 29.72
N THR A 38 -19.06 18.72 29.51
CA THR A 38 -17.91 19.03 30.36
C THR A 38 -17.31 20.39 29.98
N ASN A 39 -16.71 21.10 30.94
CA ASN A 39 -16.05 22.40 30.72
C ASN A 39 -14.58 22.29 30.27
N ALA A 40 -14.15 21.12 29.80
CA ALA A 40 -12.78 20.92 29.34
C ALA A 40 -12.55 21.66 28.02
N ASN A 41 -11.49 22.47 27.95
CA ASN A 41 -11.05 23.07 26.68
C ASN A 41 -10.18 22.06 25.94
N ASN A 42 -10.71 21.52 24.84
CA ASN A 42 -10.02 20.56 23.99
C ASN A 42 -9.58 21.16 22.65
N LYS A 43 -9.61 22.49 22.50
CA LYS A 43 -9.14 23.15 21.28
C LYS A 43 -7.64 22.89 21.10
N GLY A 44 -7.26 22.44 19.91
CA GLY A 44 -5.92 21.95 19.60
C GLY A 44 -5.70 20.47 19.92
N ALA A 45 -6.70 19.75 20.44
CA ALA A 45 -6.61 18.31 20.67
C ALA A 45 -7.05 17.53 19.43
N TRP A 46 -6.12 17.37 18.48
CA TRP A 46 -6.42 16.84 17.17
C TRP A 46 -6.80 15.36 17.20
N ARG A 47 -7.89 15.03 16.52
CA ARG A 47 -8.42 13.67 16.36
C ARG A 47 -8.78 13.41 14.90
N GLY A 48 -8.43 12.23 14.43
CA GLY A 48 -8.96 11.71 13.16
C GLY A 48 -9.91 10.56 13.40
N ILE A 49 -11.00 10.58 12.65
CA ILE A 49 -11.96 9.49 12.54
C ILE A 49 -11.89 8.96 11.11
N ARG A 50 -11.69 7.66 10.97
CA ARG A 50 -11.69 6.96 9.68
C ARG A 50 -12.81 5.94 9.65
N VAL A 51 -13.60 5.97 8.57
CA VAL A 51 -14.65 4.99 8.27
C VAL A 51 -14.27 4.31 6.95
N LYS A 52 -14.21 2.98 6.95
CA LYS A 52 -13.95 2.19 5.75
C LYS A 52 -15.08 1.24 5.46
N THR A 53 -15.31 0.97 4.18
CA THR A 53 -16.16 -0.13 3.73
C THR A 53 -15.67 -0.65 2.38
N SER A 54 -15.94 -1.93 2.10
CA SER A 54 -15.71 -2.54 0.78
C SER A 54 -17.02 -2.93 0.09
N ASP A 55 -18.11 -3.04 0.84
CA ASP A 55 -19.40 -3.58 0.43
C ASP A 55 -20.55 -2.57 0.59
N ASN A 56 -20.31 -1.41 1.23
CA ASN A 56 -21.32 -0.44 1.69
C ASN A 56 -22.37 -1.02 2.67
N GLU A 57 -22.11 -2.19 3.25
CA GLU A 57 -22.98 -2.84 4.23
C GLU A 57 -22.31 -2.90 5.61
N THR A 58 -21.02 -3.24 5.63
CA THR A 58 -20.20 -3.29 6.83
C THR A 58 -19.20 -2.14 6.84
N PHE A 59 -19.20 -1.39 7.92
CA PHE A 59 -18.31 -0.24 8.12
C PHE A 59 -17.34 -0.51 9.26
N PHE A 60 -16.10 -0.09 9.10
CA PHE A 60 -15.04 -0.21 10.09
C PHE A 60 -14.61 1.19 10.53
N VAL A 61 -14.81 1.50 11.80
CA VAL A 61 -14.57 2.84 12.37
C VAL A 61 -13.40 2.81 13.33
N THR A 62 -12.39 3.64 13.10
CA THR A 62 -11.17 3.75 13.92
C THR A 62 -10.91 5.21 14.27
N MET A 63 -10.42 5.46 15.49
CA MET A 63 -10.02 6.80 15.93
C MET A 63 -8.55 6.88 16.29
N TYR A 64 -7.97 8.03 16.00
CA TYR A 64 -6.54 8.28 16.14
C TYR A 64 -6.30 9.60 16.88
N ASN A 65 -5.25 9.62 17.71
CA ASN A 65 -4.73 10.84 18.33
C ASN A 65 -3.65 11.46 17.44
N MET A 66 -3.74 12.78 17.21
CA MET A 66 -2.93 13.51 16.24
C MET A 66 -2.01 14.58 16.82
N ASN A 67 -1.86 14.59 18.14
CA ASN A 67 -1.01 15.55 18.83
C ASN A 67 0.46 15.11 18.99
N GLU A 68 0.80 13.86 18.64
CA GLU A 68 2.13 13.25 18.84
C GLU A 68 2.75 12.78 17.51
N ASN A 69 4.02 12.34 17.53
CA ASN A 69 4.83 12.12 16.32
C ASN A 69 4.15 11.16 15.33
N HIS A 70 3.92 11.65 14.10
CA HIS A 70 3.18 10.91 13.09
C HIS A 70 3.68 11.14 11.65
N PRO A 71 4.26 10.13 10.96
CA PRO A 71 4.65 10.28 9.56
C PRO A 71 3.53 10.02 8.54
N VAL A 72 2.45 9.28 8.86
CA VAL A 72 1.17 9.19 8.09
C VAL A 72 -0.05 8.96 9.02
N TRP A 73 -0.39 7.76 9.55
CA TRP A 73 -1.32 7.59 10.73
C TRP A 73 -1.01 6.40 11.71
N GLY A 74 0.07 5.60 11.54
CA GLY A 74 0.83 4.87 12.61
C GLY A 74 0.04 4.11 13.70
N ASP A 75 0.62 3.91 14.90
CA ASP A 75 0.02 3.12 16.02
C ASP A 75 -0.69 3.98 17.08
N ASN A 76 -0.94 5.28 16.82
CA ASN A 76 -1.62 6.16 17.79
C ASN A 76 -3.15 5.98 17.77
N ILE A 77 -3.57 4.71 17.73
CA ILE A 77 -4.96 4.28 17.79
C ILE A 77 -5.49 4.63 19.17
N GLN A 78 -6.35 5.64 19.22
CA GLN A 78 -7.06 6.00 20.45
C GLN A 78 -8.29 5.11 20.66
N MET A 79 -8.94 4.69 19.57
CA MET A 79 -10.02 3.71 19.60
C MET A 79 -9.78 2.69 18.50
N ALA A 80 -9.55 1.44 18.93
CA ALA A 80 -9.43 0.29 18.04
C ALA A 80 -10.68 0.15 17.15
N GLU A 81 -10.47 -0.44 15.99
CA GLU A 81 -11.49 -0.59 14.96
C GLU A 81 -12.79 -1.21 15.52
N LYS A 82 -13.92 -0.58 15.22
CA LYS A 82 -15.26 -1.04 15.59
C LYS A 82 -16.07 -1.32 14.34
N ARG A 83 -16.64 -2.52 14.26
CA ARG A 83 -17.52 -2.94 13.17
C ARG A 83 -18.92 -2.36 13.36
N MET A 84 -19.44 -1.66 12.36
CA MET A 84 -20.71 -0.92 12.41
C MET A 84 -21.57 -1.12 11.15
N LYS A 85 -22.88 -0.86 11.28
CA LYS A 85 -23.88 -0.81 10.21
C LYS A 85 -24.62 0.51 10.24
N VAL A 86 -25.07 0.99 9.08
CA VAL A 86 -25.99 2.14 9.00
C VAL A 86 -27.33 1.72 9.59
N VAL A 87 -27.83 2.51 10.55
CA VAL A 87 -29.14 2.32 11.19
C VAL A 87 -30.10 3.46 10.91
N GLU A 88 -29.59 4.62 10.48
CA GLU A 88 -30.39 5.77 10.07
C GLU A 88 -29.63 6.58 9.00
N GLU A 89 -30.33 7.00 7.95
CA GLU A 89 -29.80 7.85 6.88
C GLU A 89 -30.87 8.85 6.44
N ASN A 90 -30.55 10.14 6.52
CA ASN A 90 -31.39 11.22 5.98
C ASN A 90 -30.49 12.35 5.44
N THR A 91 -31.07 13.48 5.01
CA THR A 91 -30.29 14.60 4.45
C THR A 91 -29.32 15.24 5.44
N ASP A 92 -29.63 15.16 6.73
CA ASP A 92 -28.96 15.91 7.79
C ASP A 92 -27.96 15.05 8.57
N LYS A 93 -28.11 13.72 8.52
CA LYS A 93 -27.18 12.81 9.19
C LYS A 93 -27.15 11.38 8.65
N THR A 94 -26.06 10.71 8.97
CA THR A 94 -25.85 9.26 8.83
C THR A 94 -25.51 8.69 10.19
N VAL A 95 -26.25 7.70 10.67
CA VAL A 95 -26.02 7.06 11.98
C VAL A 95 -25.57 5.62 11.78
N LEU A 96 -24.40 5.31 12.33
CA LEU A 96 -23.79 4.00 12.38
C LEU A 96 -23.93 3.44 13.80
N ARG A 97 -24.28 2.16 13.92
CA ARG A 97 -24.29 1.43 15.20
C ARG A 97 -23.38 0.22 15.11
N GLY A 98 -22.57 0.02 16.15
CA GLY A 98 -21.72 -1.16 16.24
C GLY A 98 -22.50 -2.45 16.40
N PHE A 99 -21.96 -3.56 15.88
CA PHE A 99 -22.57 -4.88 15.99
C PHE A 99 -21.51 -5.99 16.00
N GLY A 100 -21.79 -7.07 16.72
CA GLY A 100 -20.82 -8.15 16.95
C GLY A 100 -19.88 -7.85 18.11
N THR A 101 -18.81 -8.65 18.22
CA THR A 101 -17.82 -8.56 19.30
C THR A 101 -16.41 -8.63 18.73
N ASP A 102 -15.43 -8.16 19.50
CA ASP A 102 -14.03 -8.44 19.23
C ASP A 102 -13.62 -9.87 19.68
N VAL A 103 -12.36 -10.21 19.43
CA VAL A 103 -11.77 -11.51 19.78
C VAL A 103 -11.74 -11.80 21.28
N MET A 104 -11.86 -10.77 22.12
CA MET A 104 -11.91 -10.87 23.58
C MET A 104 -13.35 -10.84 24.11
N GLY A 105 -14.35 -10.79 23.21
CA GLY A 105 -15.77 -10.80 23.54
C GLY A 105 -16.36 -9.42 23.88
N ALA A 106 -15.62 -8.33 23.75
CA ALA A 106 -16.16 -7.00 24.00
C ALA A 106 -17.13 -6.60 22.87
N SER A 107 -18.30 -6.09 23.25
CA SER A 107 -19.37 -5.74 22.31
C SER A 107 -19.03 -4.48 21.52
N PHE A 108 -19.20 -4.54 20.20
CA PHE A 108 -19.18 -3.33 19.37
C PHE A 108 -20.47 -2.53 19.52
N ALA A 109 -21.56 -3.13 19.99
CA ALA A 109 -22.84 -2.44 20.16
C ALA A 109 -22.80 -1.35 21.23
N ASP A 110 -21.76 -1.30 22.06
CA ASP A 110 -21.53 -0.20 23.00
C ASP A 110 -21.13 1.10 22.31
N TYR A 111 -20.77 1.03 21.02
CA TYR A 111 -20.33 2.16 20.21
C TYR A 111 -21.30 2.50 19.08
N GLY A 112 -21.38 3.79 18.76
CA GLY A 112 -22.07 4.32 17.58
C GLY A 112 -21.36 5.55 17.04
N LEU A 113 -21.65 5.92 15.80
CA LEU A 113 -21.10 7.12 15.16
C LEU A 113 -22.19 7.85 14.38
N THR A 114 -22.39 9.13 14.65
CA THR A 114 -23.27 9.98 13.84
C THR A 114 -22.44 10.98 13.03
N LEU A 115 -22.59 10.95 11.70
CA LEU A 115 -22.04 11.94 10.79
C LEU A 115 -23.12 13.01 10.54
N HIS A 116 -22.91 14.24 10.99
CA HIS A 116 -23.84 15.35 10.80
C HIS A 116 -23.48 16.10 9.51
N LYS A 117 -24.47 16.25 8.63
CA LYS A 117 -24.35 16.72 7.26
C LYS A 117 -24.98 18.10 7.10
N SER A 118 -24.36 18.93 6.27
CA SER A 118 -24.93 20.15 5.73
C SER A 118 -24.46 20.31 4.29
N ASN A 119 -25.38 20.48 3.34
CA ASN A 119 -25.08 20.54 1.90
C ASN A 119 -24.18 19.38 1.42
N ASN A 120 -24.52 18.13 1.81
CA ASN A 120 -23.74 16.91 1.55
C ASN A 120 -22.30 16.88 2.11
N ASN A 121 -21.92 17.84 2.95
CA ASN A 121 -20.64 17.85 3.64
C ASN A 121 -20.82 17.44 5.10
N VAL A 122 -20.02 16.50 5.59
CA VAL A 122 -19.93 16.24 7.03
C VAL A 122 -19.23 17.43 7.68
N ILE A 123 -19.94 18.10 8.58
CA ILE A 123 -19.46 19.26 9.34
C ILE A 123 -19.09 18.91 10.77
N LYS A 124 -19.62 17.79 11.27
CA LYS A 124 -19.47 17.36 12.65
C LYS A 124 -19.65 15.86 12.75
N VAL A 125 -18.94 15.23 13.67
CA VAL A 125 -19.07 13.79 13.96
C VAL A 125 -19.33 13.60 15.45
N THR A 126 -20.23 12.71 15.82
CA THR A 126 -20.45 12.34 17.22
C THR A 126 -20.12 10.87 17.42
N LEU A 127 -19.17 10.58 18.30
CA LEU A 127 -18.95 9.24 18.82
C LEU A 127 -19.91 9.02 20.00
N HIS A 128 -20.63 7.92 19.97
CA HIS A 128 -21.51 7.49 21.05
C HIS A 128 -20.89 6.29 21.78
N MET A 129 -20.74 6.40 23.11
CA MET A 129 -20.42 5.30 24.02
C MET A 129 -21.66 5.02 24.87
N HIS A 130 -22.50 4.12 24.38
CA HIS A 130 -23.85 3.88 24.88
C HIS A 130 -23.86 3.20 26.25
N ASP A 131 -22.88 2.34 26.52
CA ASP A 131 -22.69 1.67 27.83
C ASP A 131 -22.48 2.67 28.98
N ARG A 132 -21.85 3.81 28.67
CA ARG A 132 -21.48 4.85 29.65
C ARG A 132 -22.33 6.11 29.56
N ASN A 133 -23.25 6.17 28.60
CA ASN A 133 -24.05 7.37 28.31
C ASN A 133 -23.17 8.62 28.07
N ILE A 134 -22.13 8.44 27.24
CA ILE A 134 -21.20 9.49 26.86
C ILE A 134 -21.28 9.70 25.35
N ASP A 135 -21.38 10.97 24.96
CA ASP A 135 -21.16 11.41 23.60
C ASP A 135 -19.88 12.26 23.54
N ILE A 136 -19.09 12.08 22.49
CA ILE A 136 -17.99 13.00 22.16
C ILE A 136 -18.29 13.62 20.81
N VAL A 137 -18.44 14.93 20.80
CA VAL A 137 -18.78 15.73 19.62
C VAL A 137 -17.51 16.34 19.05
N TYR A 138 -17.18 15.97 17.82
CA TYR A 138 -16.03 16.40 17.05
C TYR A 138 -16.45 17.41 15.99
N GLU A 139 -16.02 18.65 16.14
CA GLU A 139 -16.28 19.71 15.16
C GLU A 139 -15.21 19.71 14.07
N LYS A 140 -15.60 19.93 12.81
CA LYS A 140 -14.63 19.89 11.70
C LYS A 140 -13.57 20.97 11.89
N ALA A 141 -12.30 20.59 11.74
CA ALA A 141 -11.19 21.52 11.89
C ALA A 141 -11.30 22.71 10.90
N GLU A 142 -11.23 23.93 11.41
CA GLU A 142 -11.28 25.16 10.60
C GLU A 142 -9.89 25.65 10.16
N ASN A 143 -8.83 25.23 10.85
CA ASN A 143 -7.45 25.60 10.50
C ASN A 143 -7.06 24.91 9.19
N LYS A 144 -7.37 25.56 8.06
CA LYS A 144 -7.15 25.04 6.71
C LYS A 144 -5.71 24.65 6.45
N THR A 145 -4.71 25.23 7.11
CA THR A 145 -3.29 24.91 6.87
C THR A 145 -2.84 23.63 7.57
N GLN A 146 -3.32 23.39 8.79
CA GLN A 146 -3.03 22.14 9.51
C GLN A 146 -3.98 21.02 9.09
N SER A 147 -5.25 21.36 8.83
CA SER A 147 -6.21 20.47 8.17
C SER A 147 -5.73 20.08 6.78
N SER A 148 -5.22 20.99 5.94
CA SER A 148 -4.69 20.62 4.62
C SER A 148 -3.44 19.75 4.72
N LYS A 149 -2.55 19.98 5.69
CA LYS A 149 -1.44 19.06 5.98
C LYS A 149 -1.95 17.66 6.35
N LEU A 150 -2.94 17.56 7.24
CA LEU A 150 -3.56 16.31 7.73
C LEU A 150 -4.46 15.60 6.68
N ASP A 151 -5.14 16.37 5.83
CA ASP A 151 -5.92 15.92 4.70
C ASP A 151 -5.00 15.43 3.55
N ASN A 152 -3.82 16.05 3.37
CA ASN A 152 -2.77 15.58 2.48
C ASN A 152 -2.16 14.24 2.98
N TYR A 153 -2.02 14.03 4.29
CA TYR A 153 -1.65 12.72 4.84
C TYR A 153 -2.75 11.65 4.62
N SER A 154 -4.01 12.08 4.60
CA SER A 154 -5.20 11.25 4.49
C SER A 154 -5.49 10.80 3.05
N LYS A 155 -5.26 11.64 2.04
CA LYS A 155 -5.25 11.20 0.65
C LYS A 155 -3.93 10.52 0.35
N SER A 156 -3.81 9.23 0.70
CA SER A 156 -2.69 8.34 0.33
C SER A 156 -1.42 9.16 0.17
N ASP A 157 -0.80 9.60 1.27
CA ASP A 157 0.41 10.43 1.20
C ASP A 157 1.31 9.88 0.10
N SER A 158 1.30 10.55 -1.06
CA SER A 158 1.78 9.91 -2.27
C SER A 158 3.25 9.65 -2.05
N PHE A 159 3.77 8.60 -2.69
CA PHE A 159 5.18 8.29 -2.57
C PHE A 159 6.06 9.55 -2.79
N GLU A 160 5.67 10.39 -3.75
CA GLU A 160 6.29 11.68 -4.05
C GLU A 160 6.19 12.69 -2.89
N ASN A 161 5.02 12.83 -2.26
CA ASN A 161 4.83 13.71 -1.11
C ASN A 161 5.66 13.27 0.09
N PHE A 162 5.75 11.95 0.33
CA PHE A 162 6.64 11.41 1.36
C PHE A 162 8.09 11.76 1.04
N VAL A 163 8.53 11.59 -0.21
CA VAL A 163 9.90 11.94 -0.64
C VAL A 163 10.21 13.40 -0.32
N GLU A 164 9.33 14.34 -0.70
CA GLU A 164 9.55 15.78 -0.46
C GLU A 164 9.57 16.15 1.03
N ARG A 165 8.66 15.56 1.82
CA ARG A 165 8.66 15.75 3.27
C ARG A 165 9.92 15.16 3.89
N PHE A 166 10.26 13.93 3.53
CA PHE A 166 11.43 13.25 4.07
C PHE A 166 12.69 14.05 3.73
N ARG A 167 12.84 14.60 2.51
CA ARG A 167 13.97 15.48 2.15
C ARG A 167 14.12 16.66 3.11
N THR A 168 13.01 17.33 3.44
CA THR A 168 12.99 18.55 4.28
C THR A 168 12.93 18.29 5.79
N MET A 169 12.76 17.04 6.22
CA MET A 169 12.65 16.63 7.62
C MET A 169 13.95 16.82 8.42
N ALA A 170 13.82 17.13 9.71
CA ALA A 170 14.94 17.28 10.63
C ALA A 170 15.65 15.93 10.85
N MET A 171 16.98 15.97 11.01
CA MET A 171 17.80 14.75 11.11
C MET A 171 17.38 13.79 12.24
N PRO A 172 17.02 14.24 13.46
CA PRO A 172 16.58 13.33 14.51
C PRO A 172 15.32 12.53 14.13
N GLU A 173 14.38 13.14 13.41
CA GLU A 173 13.15 12.50 12.96
C GLU A 173 13.42 11.51 11.83
N LYS A 174 14.28 11.86 10.87
CA LYS A 174 14.78 10.93 9.84
C LYS A 174 15.41 9.69 10.46
N MET A 175 16.27 9.89 11.46
CA MET A 175 16.94 8.80 12.16
C MET A 175 15.94 7.88 12.87
N GLN A 176 14.94 8.45 13.53
CA GLN A 176 13.89 7.67 14.20
C GLN A 176 13.11 6.81 13.19
N ILE A 177 12.70 7.40 12.06
CA ILE A 177 11.98 6.68 10.99
C ILE A 177 12.86 5.57 10.39
N ALA A 178 14.12 5.87 10.09
CA ALA A 178 15.07 4.90 9.54
C ALA A 178 15.29 3.74 10.52
N MET A 179 15.63 4.01 11.78
CA MET A 179 15.85 2.98 12.80
C MET A 179 14.64 2.06 12.98
N GLN A 180 13.44 2.63 13.05
CA GLN A 180 12.21 1.84 13.18
C GLN A 180 11.97 0.97 11.95
N THR A 181 12.19 1.52 10.76
CA THR A 181 11.99 0.81 9.50
C THR A 181 13.02 -0.31 9.32
N ASP A 182 14.30 -0.05 9.61
CA ASP A 182 15.39 -1.01 9.46
C ASP A 182 15.20 -2.21 10.38
N LEU A 183 14.73 -1.99 11.61
CA LEU A 183 14.39 -3.08 12.52
C LEU A 183 13.33 -4.02 11.92
N ILE A 184 12.29 -3.46 11.31
CA ILE A 184 11.21 -4.24 10.68
C ILE A 184 11.70 -4.90 9.39
N ASN A 185 12.51 -4.21 8.59
CA ASN A 185 13.16 -4.77 7.40
C ASN A 185 14.02 -5.98 7.76
N ASN A 186 14.82 -5.89 8.82
CA ASN A 186 15.65 -7.00 9.29
C ASN A 186 14.80 -8.21 9.74
N GLN A 187 13.66 -7.99 10.41
CA GLN A 187 12.71 -9.07 10.71
C GLN A 187 12.17 -9.75 9.44
N GLY A 188 11.91 -8.96 8.39
CA GLY A 188 11.51 -9.49 7.09
C GLY A 188 12.60 -10.30 6.42
N ALA A 189 13.85 -9.82 6.48
CA ALA A 189 15.01 -10.54 5.96
C ALA A 189 15.22 -11.88 6.69
N ASP A 190 15.16 -11.87 8.03
CA ASP A 190 15.24 -13.09 8.84
C ASP A 190 14.12 -14.08 8.47
N ALA A 191 12.89 -13.61 8.27
CA ALA A 191 11.78 -14.46 7.83
C ALA A 191 12.02 -15.06 6.43
N TYR A 192 12.55 -14.25 5.51
CA TYR A 192 12.89 -14.68 4.14
C TYR A 192 13.97 -15.76 4.11
N GLU A 193 15.03 -15.59 4.91
CA GLU A 193 16.12 -16.57 5.05
C GLU A 193 15.62 -17.89 5.67
N ASN A 194 14.69 -17.79 6.63
CA ASN A 194 14.01 -18.97 7.19
C ASN A 194 12.94 -19.58 6.26
N GLY A 195 12.75 -19.03 5.06
CA GLY A 195 11.82 -19.53 4.05
C GLY A 195 10.35 -19.18 4.30
N ASN A 196 10.04 -18.37 5.31
CA ASN A 196 8.68 -17.88 5.58
C ASN A 196 8.41 -16.61 4.77
N ILE A 197 8.02 -16.80 3.50
CA ILE A 197 7.93 -15.71 2.52
C ILE A 197 6.73 -14.81 2.77
N GLU A 198 5.62 -15.37 3.25
CA GLU A 198 4.43 -14.61 3.59
C GLU A 198 4.71 -13.61 4.72
N LEU A 199 5.40 -14.06 5.78
CA LEU A 199 5.81 -13.18 6.87
C LEU A 199 6.83 -12.15 6.41
N ALA A 200 7.78 -12.53 5.55
CA ALA A 200 8.74 -11.60 4.98
C ALA A 200 8.04 -10.45 4.23
N ILE A 201 7.09 -10.78 3.35
CA ILE A 201 6.25 -9.82 2.62
C ILE A 201 5.50 -8.91 3.59
N GLU A 202 4.87 -9.47 4.63
CA GLU A 202 4.15 -8.69 5.65
C GLU A 202 5.08 -7.66 6.31
N LYS A 203 6.29 -8.06 6.69
CA LYS A 203 7.28 -7.20 7.34
C LYS A 203 7.81 -6.12 6.41
N PHE A 204 8.18 -6.44 5.18
CA PHE A 204 8.61 -5.42 4.22
C PHE A 204 7.47 -4.43 3.92
N GLN A 205 6.23 -4.89 3.81
CA GLN A 205 5.08 -3.99 3.67
C GLN A 205 4.85 -3.11 4.92
N GLN A 206 5.10 -3.62 6.12
CA GLN A 206 5.05 -2.81 7.36
C GLN A 206 6.15 -1.74 7.35
N ALA A 207 7.38 -2.09 6.98
CA ALA A 207 8.48 -1.15 6.81
C ALA A 207 8.11 -0.03 5.81
N LEU A 208 7.56 -0.40 4.65
CA LEU A 208 7.17 0.55 3.59
C LEU A 208 5.93 1.40 3.93
N LYS A 209 5.12 1.01 4.92
CA LYS A 209 4.06 1.89 5.47
C LYS A 209 4.64 3.03 6.32
N ILE A 210 5.81 2.83 6.91
CA ILE A 210 6.48 3.80 7.79
C ILE A 210 7.41 4.68 6.96
N MET A 211 8.27 4.05 6.15
CA MET A 211 9.17 4.71 5.22
C MET A 211 8.98 4.12 3.82
N PRO A 212 8.05 4.67 3.02
CA PRO A 212 7.79 4.20 1.65
C PRO A 212 9.01 4.19 0.74
N ILE A 213 10.02 4.99 1.06
CA ILE A 213 11.26 5.18 0.30
C ILE A 213 12.42 4.27 0.76
N ASN A 214 12.18 3.33 1.68
CA ASN A 214 13.20 2.39 2.12
C ASN A 214 13.54 1.45 0.94
N ASP A 215 14.71 1.66 0.35
CA ASP A 215 15.20 0.93 -0.82
C ASP A 215 15.46 -0.55 -0.52
N ASP A 216 16.04 -0.87 0.63
CA ASP A 216 16.23 -2.25 1.08
C ASP A 216 14.90 -3.02 1.15
N ALA A 217 13.86 -2.43 1.74
CA ALA A 217 12.55 -3.05 1.86
C ALA A 217 11.85 -3.17 0.50
N LEU A 218 12.02 -2.19 -0.41
CA LEU A 218 11.52 -2.28 -1.79
C LEU A 218 12.22 -3.43 -2.55
N ILE A 219 13.54 -3.53 -2.46
CA ILE A 219 14.35 -4.59 -3.08
C ILE A 219 13.96 -5.96 -2.52
N ASN A 220 13.85 -6.08 -1.19
CA ASN A 220 13.50 -7.33 -0.54
C ASN A 220 12.07 -7.79 -0.86
N LEU A 221 11.15 -6.84 -1.03
CA LEU A 221 9.80 -7.15 -1.50
C LEU A 221 9.81 -7.68 -2.95
N CYS A 222 10.63 -7.11 -3.85
CA CYS A 222 10.86 -7.68 -5.18
C CYS A 222 11.39 -9.11 -5.10
N ARG A 223 12.38 -9.38 -4.23
CA ARG A 223 12.93 -10.73 -4.03
C ARG A 223 11.86 -11.73 -3.58
N CYS A 224 10.99 -11.33 -2.67
CA CYS A 224 9.88 -12.16 -2.21
C CYS A 224 8.90 -12.49 -3.34
N TYR A 225 8.44 -11.47 -4.08
CA TYR A 225 7.51 -11.66 -5.19
C TYR A 225 8.11 -12.51 -6.32
N THR A 226 9.39 -12.29 -6.68
CA THR A 226 10.09 -13.19 -7.62
C THR A 226 10.10 -14.63 -7.13
N ARG A 227 10.37 -14.86 -5.83
CA ARG A 227 10.50 -16.20 -5.25
C ARG A 227 9.19 -17.00 -5.31
N ILE A 228 8.06 -16.33 -5.19
CA ILE A 228 6.72 -16.97 -5.28
C ILE A 228 6.11 -16.90 -6.69
N GLY A 229 6.83 -16.34 -7.68
CA GLY A 229 6.36 -16.24 -9.07
C GLY A 229 5.33 -15.13 -9.32
N GLU A 230 5.17 -14.19 -8.39
CA GLU A 230 4.20 -13.09 -8.46
C GLU A 230 4.82 -11.85 -9.12
N TYR A 231 5.31 -12.03 -10.35
CA TYR A 231 6.16 -11.07 -11.05
C TYR A 231 5.52 -9.69 -11.24
N GLU A 232 4.22 -9.62 -11.55
CA GLU A 232 3.51 -8.34 -11.76
C GLU A 232 3.54 -7.45 -10.50
N LYS A 233 3.57 -8.04 -9.29
CA LYS A 233 3.62 -7.29 -8.02
C LYS A 233 4.96 -6.57 -7.81
N THR A 234 5.99 -6.88 -8.60
CA THR A 234 7.32 -6.27 -8.51
C THR A 234 7.39 -4.90 -9.19
N ILE A 235 6.42 -4.58 -10.06
CA ILE A 235 6.40 -3.36 -10.87
C ILE A 235 6.30 -2.11 -9.99
N ASP A 236 5.41 -2.10 -9.00
CA ASP A 236 5.25 -0.93 -8.11
C ASP A 236 6.51 -0.64 -7.28
N PRO A 237 7.13 -1.63 -6.60
CA PRO A 237 8.41 -1.41 -5.94
C PRO A 237 9.55 -0.97 -6.88
N LEU A 238 9.65 -1.54 -8.08
CA LEU A 238 10.67 -1.14 -9.07
C LEU A 238 10.46 0.29 -9.57
N LYS A 239 9.21 0.72 -9.79
CA LYS A 239 8.88 2.12 -10.10
C LYS A 239 9.36 3.08 -9.02
N LYS A 240 9.11 2.72 -7.76
CA LYS A 240 9.54 3.52 -6.61
C LYS A 240 11.06 3.60 -6.55
N LEU A 241 11.77 2.49 -6.72
CA LEU A 241 13.24 2.47 -6.79
C LEU A 241 13.77 3.38 -7.91
N ASN A 242 13.14 3.35 -9.09
CA ASN A 242 13.52 4.23 -10.21
C ASN A 242 13.25 5.71 -9.99
N TYR A 243 12.17 6.03 -9.27
CA TYR A 243 11.92 7.39 -8.85
C TYR A 243 12.99 7.89 -7.86
N LEU A 244 13.46 7.03 -6.93
CA LEU A 244 14.49 7.39 -5.95
C LEU A 244 15.87 7.57 -6.59
N ASN A 245 16.23 6.66 -7.49
CA ASN A 245 17.48 6.69 -8.22
C ASN A 245 17.25 6.45 -9.72
N PRO A 246 17.27 7.51 -10.55
CA PRO A 246 17.09 7.40 -11.99
C PRO A 246 18.19 6.60 -12.73
N ASN A 247 19.30 6.25 -12.07
CA ASN A 247 20.33 5.40 -12.66
C ASN A 247 19.93 3.91 -12.69
N THR A 248 18.76 3.55 -12.19
CA THR A 248 18.25 2.17 -12.18
C THR A 248 17.71 1.67 -13.53
N LYS A 249 17.81 2.47 -14.60
CA LYS A 249 17.38 2.05 -15.95
C LYS A 249 17.93 0.68 -16.34
N LYS A 250 19.24 0.47 -16.15
CA LYS A 250 19.90 -0.81 -16.45
C LYS A 250 19.33 -1.95 -15.61
N LYS A 251 19.13 -1.72 -14.31
CA LYS A 251 18.50 -2.66 -13.36
C LYS A 251 17.09 -3.05 -13.81
N ILE A 252 16.26 -2.09 -14.21
CA ILE A 252 14.89 -2.38 -14.70
C ILE A 252 14.92 -3.19 -15.99
N ILE A 253 15.78 -2.84 -16.94
CA ILE A 253 15.91 -3.60 -18.20
C ILE A 253 16.34 -5.04 -17.90
N ALA A 254 17.40 -5.21 -17.11
CA ALA A 254 17.93 -6.53 -16.73
C ALA A 254 16.90 -7.36 -15.96
N TYR A 255 16.23 -6.75 -14.97
CA TYR A 255 15.20 -7.44 -14.19
C TYR A 255 14.02 -7.85 -15.07
N SER A 256 13.52 -6.94 -15.92
CA SER A 256 12.38 -7.23 -16.81
C SER A 256 12.72 -8.37 -17.79
N LEU A 257 13.95 -8.37 -18.33
CA LEU A 257 14.44 -9.46 -19.19
C LEU A 257 14.41 -10.80 -18.43
N LEU A 258 15.08 -10.88 -17.28
CA LEU A 258 15.17 -12.12 -16.50
C LEU A 258 13.81 -12.60 -15.98
N MET A 259 12.92 -11.66 -15.62
CA MET A 259 11.56 -11.94 -15.19
C MET A 259 10.75 -12.61 -16.31
N HIS A 260 10.75 -12.06 -17.52
CA HIS A 260 10.08 -12.67 -18.67
C HIS A 260 10.69 -14.03 -19.02
N LEU A 261 12.01 -14.15 -18.95
CA LEU A 261 12.69 -15.44 -19.14
C LEU A 261 12.27 -16.47 -18.11
N LEU A 262 11.95 -16.10 -16.86
CA LEU A 262 11.43 -17.04 -15.86
C LEU A 262 9.97 -17.42 -16.08
N GLU A 263 9.15 -16.45 -16.51
CA GLU A 263 7.72 -16.63 -16.75
C GLU A 263 7.48 -17.63 -17.89
N ASP A 264 8.23 -17.50 -18.99
CA ASP A 264 8.15 -18.37 -20.17
C ASP A 264 9.16 -19.53 -20.13
N PHE A 265 9.59 -19.94 -18.94
CA PHE A 265 10.66 -20.94 -18.82
C PHE A 265 10.11 -22.37 -18.83
N ASP A 266 10.43 -23.12 -19.88
CA ASP A 266 10.04 -24.51 -20.11
C ASP A 266 11.23 -25.50 -20.14
N SER A 267 11.13 -26.60 -20.89
CA SER A 267 12.21 -27.59 -21.05
C SER A 267 13.39 -27.08 -21.86
N ASP A 268 13.15 -26.15 -22.78
CA ASP A 268 14.12 -25.64 -23.75
C ASP A 268 14.73 -24.31 -23.25
N GLY A 269 14.24 -23.79 -22.13
CA GLY A 269 14.73 -22.58 -21.46
C GLY A 269 13.65 -21.52 -21.38
N GLY A 270 14.05 -20.28 -21.11
CA GLY A 270 13.19 -19.10 -21.22
C GLY A 270 13.47 -18.32 -22.48
N ALA A 271 12.44 -17.70 -23.06
CA ALA A 271 12.59 -16.80 -24.21
C ALA A 271 11.68 -15.57 -24.10
N VAL A 272 12.09 -14.46 -24.71
CA VAL A 272 11.25 -13.27 -24.88
C VAL A 272 11.62 -12.53 -26.15
N SER A 273 10.62 -12.08 -26.93
CA SER A 273 10.88 -11.29 -28.13
C SER A 273 11.31 -9.85 -27.78
N PRO A 274 12.20 -9.23 -28.58
CA PRO A 274 12.59 -7.84 -28.39
C PRO A 274 11.41 -6.88 -28.28
N SER A 275 10.43 -6.98 -29.19
CA SER A 275 9.24 -6.12 -29.18
C SER A 275 8.42 -6.25 -27.90
N THR A 276 8.21 -7.46 -27.40
CA THR A 276 7.46 -7.72 -26.17
C THR A 276 8.14 -7.05 -24.98
N LEU A 277 9.44 -7.28 -24.81
CA LEU A 277 10.20 -6.72 -23.70
C LEU A 277 10.28 -5.19 -23.77
N ILE A 278 10.54 -4.62 -24.95
CA ILE A 278 10.63 -3.16 -25.15
C ILE A 278 9.28 -2.49 -24.85
N ASN A 279 8.18 -3.05 -25.35
CA ASN A 279 6.84 -2.52 -25.11
C ASN A 279 6.47 -2.61 -23.64
N PHE A 280 6.73 -3.75 -23.00
CA PHE A 280 6.50 -3.92 -21.55
C PHE A 280 7.26 -2.86 -20.74
N ILE A 281 8.57 -2.69 -21.00
CA ILE A 281 9.39 -1.71 -20.27
C ILE A 281 8.86 -0.28 -20.46
N LYS A 282 8.46 0.06 -21.69
CA LYS A 282 7.90 1.38 -22.01
C LYS A 282 6.55 1.61 -21.33
N GLU A 283 5.63 0.66 -21.40
CA GLU A 283 4.27 0.80 -20.85
C GLU A 283 4.28 0.76 -19.32
N LYS A 284 5.06 -0.15 -18.73
CA LYS A 284 5.08 -0.33 -17.29
C LYS A 284 5.97 0.70 -16.63
N PHE A 285 7.16 1.02 -17.14
CA PHE A 285 8.12 1.87 -16.42
C PHE A 285 8.33 3.24 -17.05
N GLU A 286 7.68 3.55 -18.18
CA GLU A 286 7.89 4.80 -18.93
C GLU A 286 9.35 4.99 -19.38
N ILE A 287 10.08 3.88 -19.49
CA ILE A 287 11.49 3.85 -19.89
C ILE A 287 11.58 3.55 -21.39
N THR A 288 12.33 4.37 -22.12
CA THR A 288 12.68 4.09 -23.51
C THR A 288 13.96 3.25 -23.58
N THR A 289 13.89 2.12 -24.29
CA THR A 289 15.04 1.25 -24.55
C THR A 289 14.97 0.69 -25.98
N ASN A 290 16.02 0.00 -26.41
CA ASN A 290 16.13 -0.60 -27.74
C ASN A 290 16.96 -1.89 -27.70
N ASP A 291 16.95 -2.62 -28.81
CA ASP A 291 17.63 -3.92 -28.93
C ASP A 291 19.13 -3.85 -28.62
N THR A 292 19.83 -2.81 -29.08
CA THR A 292 21.27 -2.63 -28.80
C THR A 292 21.53 -2.47 -27.30
N GLU A 293 20.71 -1.69 -26.60
CA GLU A 293 20.85 -1.48 -25.15
C GLU A 293 20.59 -2.79 -24.38
N ILE A 294 19.55 -3.55 -24.75
CA ILE A 294 19.24 -4.83 -24.13
C ILE A 294 20.37 -5.85 -24.37
N LYS A 295 20.96 -5.88 -25.57
CA LYS A 295 22.13 -6.74 -25.87
C LYS A 295 23.35 -6.38 -25.03
N ASN A 296 23.58 -5.10 -24.76
CA ASN A 296 24.65 -4.68 -23.84
C ASN A 296 24.36 -5.13 -22.40
N ILE A 297 23.10 -5.06 -21.95
CA ILE A 297 22.69 -5.59 -20.65
C ILE A 297 22.94 -7.10 -20.57
N ILE A 298 22.60 -7.86 -21.62
CA ILE A 298 22.90 -9.30 -21.70
C ILE A 298 24.40 -9.58 -21.55
N GLN A 299 25.27 -8.75 -22.15
CA GLN A 299 26.72 -8.89 -21.99
C GLN A 299 27.15 -8.67 -20.53
N ILE A 300 26.59 -7.67 -19.84
CA ILE A 300 26.86 -7.42 -18.42
C ILE A 300 26.41 -8.61 -17.57
N ILE A 301 25.20 -9.14 -17.81
CA ILE A 301 24.68 -10.32 -17.10
C ILE A 301 25.58 -11.54 -17.30
N ASN A 302 26.16 -11.71 -18.49
CA ASN A 302 27.03 -12.84 -18.78
C ASN A 302 28.44 -12.71 -18.18
N GLU A 303 28.91 -11.49 -17.88
CA GLU A 303 30.31 -11.21 -17.47
C GLU A 303 30.77 -12.02 -16.25
N PRO A 304 29.97 -12.20 -15.18
CA PRO A 304 30.39 -12.97 -14.01
C PRO A 304 30.54 -14.48 -14.27
N TYR A 305 30.03 -14.98 -15.40
CA TYR A 305 29.99 -16.39 -15.73
C TYR A 305 31.10 -16.76 -16.72
N ASN A 306 31.73 -17.93 -16.54
CA ASN A 306 32.69 -18.50 -17.50
C ASN A 306 32.02 -19.02 -18.80
N ARG A 307 30.77 -18.66 -19.05
CA ARG A 307 29.96 -18.99 -20.23
C ARG A 307 28.82 -17.98 -20.35
N HIS A 308 28.24 -17.85 -21.54
CA HIS A 308 26.98 -17.11 -21.67
C HIS A 308 25.84 -17.90 -21.02
N ILE A 309 25.13 -17.30 -20.07
CA ILE A 309 23.88 -17.82 -19.50
C ILE A 309 22.66 -17.32 -20.28
N LEU A 310 22.79 -16.16 -20.93
CA LEU A 310 21.80 -15.56 -21.83
C LEU A 310 22.40 -15.36 -23.22
N VAL A 311 21.61 -15.61 -24.26
CA VAL A 311 22.01 -15.47 -25.65
C VAL A 311 20.91 -14.81 -26.47
N TYR A 312 21.25 -14.38 -27.67
CA TYR A 312 20.31 -13.91 -28.68
C TYR A 312 20.74 -14.46 -30.03
N MET A 313 19.78 -14.92 -30.82
CA MET A 313 20.05 -15.53 -32.12
C MET A 313 20.57 -14.47 -33.10
N ILE A 314 21.81 -14.62 -33.57
CA ILE A 314 22.31 -13.87 -34.74
C ILE A 314 21.81 -14.63 -35.97
N GLY A 315 20.92 -14.01 -36.75
CA GLY A 315 20.07 -14.65 -37.74
C GLY A 315 20.76 -15.70 -38.64
N GLY A 316 20.14 -16.88 -38.74
CA GLY A 316 20.61 -17.98 -39.58
C GLY A 316 19.81 -19.28 -39.38
N GLY A 317 18.50 -19.24 -39.65
CA GLY A 317 17.69 -20.40 -40.03
C GLY A 317 17.59 -21.56 -39.05
N PHE A 318 16.74 -21.47 -38.03
CA PHE A 318 15.84 -22.56 -37.66
C PHE A 318 14.66 -21.92 -36.91
N GLY A 319 13.46 -22.10 -37.46
CA GLY A 319 12.23 -21.47 -36.96
C GLY A 319 11.83 -22.04 -35.62
N PHE A 320 12.18 -21.33 -34.55
CA PHE A 320 11.39 -21.36 -33.33
C PHE A 320 10.21 -20.42 -33.54
N GLY A 321 8.99 -20.94 -33.36
CA GLY A 321 7.72 -20.33 -33.76
C GLY A 321 7.30 -19.08 -32.98
N MET A 322 8.16 -18.08 -32.85
CA MET A 322 7.75 -16.74 -32.45
C MET A 322 7.05 -16.08 -33.65
N GLY A 323 5.75 -15.82 -33.52
CA GLY A 323 4.90 -15.26 -34.59
C GLY A 323 5.33 -13.87 -35.10
N SER A 324 6.33 -13.22 -34.48
CA SER A 324 6.86 -11.91 -34.87
C SER A 324 8.03 -11.96 -35.87
N GLY A 325 8.69 -13.11 -36.06
CA GLY A 325 9.89 -13.23 -36.91
C GLY A 325 11.15 -12.58 -36.33
N GLU A 326 11.13 -12.12 -35.08
CA GLU A 326 12.27 -11.55 -34.38
C GLU A 326 13.15 -12.65 -33.77
N SER A 327 14.47 -12.42 -33.74
CA SER A 327 15.38 -13.25 -32.92
C SER A 327 15.14 -12.97 -31.43
N PRO A 328 14.68 -13.95 -30.64
CA PRO A 328 14.39 -13.71 -29.24
C PRO A 328 15.67 -13.62 -28.40
N TYR A 329 15.55 -12.95 -27.25
CA TYR A 329 16.48 -13.12 -26.13
C TYR A 329 16.10 -14.42 -25.42
N MET A 330 17.07 -15.26 -25.10
CA MET A 330 16.80 -16.56 -24.51
C MET A 330 17.90 -16.97 -23.53
N THR A 331 17.57 -17.91 -22.67
CA THR A 331 18.57 -18.62 -21.87
C THR A 331 19.39 -19.55 -22.75
N SER A 332 20.68 -19.70 -22.49
CA SER A 332 21.53 -20.68 -23.17
C SER A 332 21.34 -22.09 -22.64
N ASP A 333 21.77 -23.09 -23.41
CA ASP A 333 21.78 -24.50 -23.01
C ASP A 333 22.41 -24.69 -21.62
N GLY A 334 21.74 -25.47 -20.77
CA GLY A 334 22.19 -25.77 -19.41
C GLY A 334 21.98 -24.65 -18.38
N THR A 335 21.42 -23.50 -18.78
CA THR A 335 20.96 -22.48 -17.84
C THR A 335 19.66 -22.95 -17.19
N THR A 336 19.57 -22.91 -15.86
CA THR A 336 18.40 -23.39 -15.12
C THR A 336 17.59 -22.23 -14.55
N LYS A 337 16.32 -22.48 -14.17
CA LYS A 337 15.50 -21.53 -13.41
C LYS A 337 16.21 -20.99 -12.16
N SER A 338 17.04 -21.81 -11.50
CA SER A 338 17.78 -21.37 -10.30
C SER A 338 18.79 -20.29 -10.66
N VAL A 339 19.58 -20.49 -11.73
CA VAL A 339 20.57 -19.51 -12.19
C VAL A 339 19.91 -18.17 -12.50
N ILE A 340 18.77 -18.18 -13.22
CA ILE A 340 18.05 -16.94 -13.52
C ILE A 340 17.50 -16.27 -12.25
N ARG A 341 17.01 -17.04 -11.27
CA ARG A 341 16.57 -16.49 -9.97
C ARG A 341 17.70 -15.87 -9.18
N ASP A 342 18.88 -16.49 -9.18
CA ASP A 342 20.06 -15.95 -8.51
C ASP A 342 20.51 -14.65 -9.19
N GLU A 343 20.54 -14.63 -10.53
CA GLU A 343 20.85 -13.41 -11.29
C GLU A 343 19.86 -12.26 -11.03
N ILE A 344 18.56 -12.56 -10.88
CA ILE A 344 17.58 -11.53 -10.49
C ILE A 344 17.94 -10.90 -9.14
N ARG A 345 18.43 -11.70 -8.18
CA ARG A 345 18.83 -11.17 -6.87
C ARG A 345 20.03 -10.24 -7.01
N ASP A 346 20.97 -10.57 -7.89
CA ASP A 346 22.17 -9.78 -8.14
C ASP A 346 21.85 -8.47 -8.88
N VAL A 347 21.02 -8.54 -9.93
CA VAL A 347 20.55 -7.37 -10.68
C VAL A 347 19.84 -6.35 -9.80
N LEU A 348 19.05 -6.80 -8.82
CA LEU A 348 18.40 -5.90 -7.87
C LEU A 348 19.38 -5.06 -7.05
N ASN A 349 20.64 -5.48 -6.95
CA ASN A 349 21.72 -4.78 -6.23
C ASN A 349 22.62 -3.93 -7.14
N TRP A 350 22.37 -3.86 -8.46
CA TRP A 350 23.15 -2.99 -9.35
C TRP A 350 23.01 -1.50 -9.00
N ASP A 351 24.07 -0.73 -9.24
CA ASP A 351 24.16 0.72 -8.98
C ASP A 351 23.60 1.62 -10.09
#